data_AF-A0A519S6X0-F1
#
_entry.id   AF-A0A519S6X0-F1
#
_cell.length_a   1.000
_cell.length_b   1.000
_cell.length_c   1.000
_cell.angle_alpha   90.00
_cell.angle_beta   90.00
_cell.angle_gamma   90.00
#
_symmetry.space_group_name_H-M   'P 1'
#
loop_
_entity.id
_entity.type
_entity.pdbx_description
1 polymer ?
#
loop_
_entity_poly.entity_id
_entity_poly.type
_entity_poly.pdbx_seq_one_letter_code
_entity_poly.pdbx_strand_id
1 'polypeptide(L)'
;MKIEQFEDKALAHFSYAILSECAREIVLIDPARNPQPYYDYAQAHDAKIVAVIETHPHADFVSSHLEIAQTTGATIRVSRLLGADYPHQGFDEGDSFTSGKLTFRALNTPGHSPDSISIVLSREGRDVAVFTGDTLFIGDVGRPDLRENAGNLTAKREELAKQLYHSLRDKLLPLAADVLVYPAHGAGSLCGKALSGANSSTLGAEKIGNPMLRSLSEAAFVQELLADQPFIPKYFGYDVALNKAGAPAYAPGVQQVKRLAPGTALAAGVLVVDTRPEATFKQGHVAGAINIQQGGKFETWLGSLVGPQESFYLLAADEATREDLIQKAAKIGYETLLAGALVGTPATDATLPVLDVEQFRQHPAQYTIVDIRNPVEHRDEPIFAGSLSIPLPELRERVGEIPTGKPVVVHCAGGYRSAAGSSIVAAALPGTEVLDLGEAVKSFQLAPAAH
;
A
#
# COMPACT_ATOMS: atom_id res chain seq x y z
N MET A 1 24.26 19.05 -6.97
CA MET A 1 23.38 17.87 -6.96
C MET A 1 22.46 18.01 -5.78
N LYS A 2 21.15 17.88 -5.99
CA LYS A 2 20.17 17.78 -4.91
C LYS A 2 19.34 16.52 -5.10
N ILE A 3 19.03 15.84 -4.01
CA ILE A 3 18.08 14.72 -3.98
C ILE A 3 16.91 15.20 -3.13
N GLU A 4 15.76 15.35 -3.76
CA GLU A 4 14.50 15.60 -3.06
C GLU A 4 13.77 14.28 -2.89
N GLN A 5 13.32 13.99 -1.68
CA GLN A 5 12.51 12.81 -1.37
C GLN A 5 11.08 13.26 -1.08
N PHE A 6 10.13 12.70 -1.82
CA PHE A 6 8.71 12.89 -1.61
C PHE A 6 8.15 11.67 -0.88
N GLU A 7 7.26 11.88 0.08
CA GLU A 7 6.64 10.82 0.87
C GLU A 7 5.13 10.86 0.71
N ASP A 8 4.54 9.73 0.29
CA ASP A 8 3.12 9.45 0.50
C ASP A 8 2.96 8.68 1.80
N LYS A 9 2.57 9.38 2.87
CA LYS A 9 2.42 8.79 4.21
C LYS A 9 1.38 7.68 4.28
N ALA A 10 0.34 7.73 3.43
CA ALA A 10 -0.74 6.76 3.51
C ALA A 10 -0.29 5.40 2.96
N LEU A 11 0.41 5.44 1.82
CA LEU A 11 0.98 4.26 1.19
C LEU A 11 2.38 3.91 1.72
N ALA A 12 2.96 4.79 2.54
CA ALA A 12 4.34 4.70 3.01
C ALA A 12 5.36 4.60 1.85
N HIS A 13 5.05 5.29 0.75
CA HIS A 13 5.82 5.29 -0.49
C HIS A 13 6.77 6.48 -0.56
N PHE A 14 7.99 6.25 -1.01
CA PHE A 14 9.01 7.24 -1.29
C PHE A 14 9.34 7.31 -2.77
N SER A 15 9.38 8.53 -3.28
CA SER A 15 9.84 8.82 -4.64
C SER A 15 10.88 9.92 -4.62
N TYR A 16 11.68 10.02 -5.68
CA TYR A 16 12.88 10.85 -5.66
C TYR A 16 12.99 11.73 -6.90
N ALA A 17 13.36 13.01 -6.70
CA ALA A 17 13.83 13.88 -7.77
C ALA A 17 15.31 14.21 -7.58
N ILE A 18 16.13 13.82 -8.55
CA ILE A 18 17.57 14.04 -8.53
C ILE A 18 17.92 15.15 -9.50
N LEU A 19 18.26 16.34 -8.96
CA LEU A 19 18.59 17.53 -9.72
C LEU A 19 20.10 17.61 -10.02
N SER A 20 20.42 17.63 -11.32
CA SER A 20 21.72 18.03 -11.84
C SER A 20 21.74 19.56 -12.04
N GLU A 21 22.22 20.29 -11.03
CA GLU A 21 22.21 21.76 -11.02
C GLU A 21 22.96 22.39 -12.20
N CYS A 22 24.03 21.76 -12.68
CA CYS A 22 24.81 22.29 -13.80
C CYS A 22 24.14 22.06 -15.17
N ALA A 23 23.33 21.01 -15.30
CA ALA A 23 22.58 20.71 -16.52
C ALA A 23 21.16 21.29 -16.50
N ARG A 24 20.63 21.66 -15.32
CA ARG A 24 19.22 22.01 -15.11
C ARG A 24 18.29 20.88 -15.55
N GLU A 25 18.66 19.67 -15.15
CA GLU A 25 17.96 18.44 -15.50
C GLU A 25 17.61 17.66 -14.23
N ILE A 26 16.45 17.01 -14.25
CA ILE A 26 15.92 16.17 -13.17
C ILE A 26 15.70 14.76 -13.70
N VAL A 27 16.18 13.79 -12.93
CA VAL A 27 15.81 12.38 -13.06
C VAL A 27 14.86 12.03 -11.92
N LEU A 28 13.70 11.48 -12.26
CA LEU A 28 12.74 10.97 -11.27
C LEU A 28 12.92 9.47 -11.08
N ILE A 29 12.70 9.00 -9.86
CA ILE A 29 12.65 7.57 -9.52
C ILE A 29 11.33 7.30 -8.81
N ASP A 30 10.58 6.32 -9.31
CA ASP A 30 9.31 5.81 -8.79
C ASP A 30 8.25 6.91 -8.50
N PRO A 31 7.92 7.81 -9.45
CA PRO A 31 6.97 8.89 -9.18
C PRO A 31 5.56 8.38 -8.84
N ALA A 32 4.98 8.92 -7.77
CA ALA A 32 3.61 8.67 -7.34
C ALA A 32 2.57 9.10 -8.38
N ARG A 33 1.31 8.70 -8.16
CA ARG A 33 0.20 8.89 -9.10
C ARG A 33 -0.05 10.34 -9.52
N ASN A 34 0.04 11.29 -8.59
CA ASN A 34 -0.14 12.70 -8.89
C ASN A 34 1.20 13.29 -9.33
N PRO A 35 1.35 13.72 -10.60
CA PRO A 35 2.62 14.22 -11.10
C PRO A 35 2.93 15.66 -10.67
N GLN A 36 1.95 16.41 -10.16
CA GLN A 36 2.06 17.85 -9.91
C GLN A 36 3.24 18.22 -8.99
N PRO A 37 3.52 17.52 -7.87
CA PRO A 37 4.65 17.85 -7.01
C PRO A 37 6.01 17.81 -7.74
N TYR A 38 6.17 16.92 -8.73
CA TYR A 38 7.40 16.82 -9.52
C TYR A 38 7.51 17.97 -10.53
N TYR A 39 6.40 18.38 -11.14
CA TYR A 39 6.34 19.55 -12.01
C TYR A 39 6.65 20.84 -11.25
N ASP A 40 6.07 21.00 -10.05
CA ASP A 40 6.32 22.14 -9.18
C ASP A 40 7.80 22.21 -8.77
N TYR A 41 8.39 21.07 -8.42
CA TYR A 41 9.82 20.98 -8.09
C TYR A 41 10.71 21.35 -9.29
N ALA A 42 10.37 20.86 -10.49
CA ALA A 42 11.10 21.19 -11.71
C ALA A 42 11.02 22.69 -12.03
N GLN A 43 9.83 23.28 -11.89
CA GLN A 43 9.61 24.72 -12.08
C GLN A 43 10.37 25.56 -11.05
N ALA A 44 10.32 25.19 -9.76
CA ALA A 44 11.02 25.89 -8.68
C ALA A 44 12.55 25.92 -8.87
N HIS A 45 13.09 24.96 -9.61
CA HIS A 45 14.52 24.85 -9.89
C HIS A 45 14.93 25.27 -11.30
N ASP A 46 14.00 25.77 -12.12
CA ASP A 46 14.22 26.09 -13.53
C ASP A 46 14.92 24.94 -14.25
N ALA A 47 14.37 23.74 -14.08
CA ALA A 47 14.95 22.49 -14.55
C ALA A 47 13.93 21.66 -15.35
N LYS A 48 14.44 20.76 -16.20
CA LYS A 48 13.62 19.86 -17.03
C LYS A 48 13.69 18.44 -16.51
N ILE A 49 12.55 17.76 -16.43
CA ILE A 49 12.52 16.32 -16.19
C ILE A 49 12.94 15.63 -17.49
N VAL A 50 14.04 14.88 -17.46
CA VAL A 50 14.64 14.24 -18.66
C VAL A 50 14.54 12.71 -18.63
N ALA A 51 14.35 12.14 -17.45
CA ALA A 51 14.20 10.71 -17.28
C ALA A 51 13.28 10.39 -16.11
N VAL A 52 12.54 9.30 -16.26
CA VAL A 52 11.82 8.62 -15.18
C VAL A 52 12.33 7.20 -15.12
N ILE A 53 12.74 6.73 -13.94
CA ILE A 53 13.16 5.36 -13.72
C ILE A 53 12.14 4.69 -12.82
N GLU A 54 11.60 3.54 -13.24
CA GLU A 54 10.85 2.65 -12.35
C GLU A 54 11.77 1.53 -11.89
N THR A 55 11.90 1.37 -10.58
CA THR A 55 12.72 0.29 -10.00
C THR A 55 12.09 -1.07 -10.21
N HIS A 56 10.77 -1.14 -10.26
CA HIS A 56 9.96 -2.32 -10.53
C HIS A 56 8.50 -1.91 -10.82
N PRO A 57 7.64 -2.79 -11.35
CA PRO A 57 6.22 -2.49 -11.46
C PRO A 57 5.58 -2.49 -10.08
N HIS A 58 5.30 -1.30 -9.53
CA HIS A 58 4.70 -1.16 -8.21
C HIS A 58 3.34 -1.86 -8.12
N ALA A 59 3.05 -2.42 -6.95
CA ALA A 59 1.81 -3.16 -6.69
C ALA A 59 0.85 -2.41 -5.76
N ASP A 60 1.31 -1.42 -5.04
CA ASP A 60 0.56 -0.74 -4.00
C ASP A 60 0.21 0.71 -4.33
N PHE A 61 0.66 1.18 -5.50
CA PHE A 61 0.23 2.44 -6.09
C PHE A 61 0.37 2.42 -7.61
N VAL A 62 -0.31 3.37 -8.25
CA VAL A 62 -0.21 3.64 -9.67
C VAL A 62 0.78 4.77 -9.92
N SER A 63 1.82 4.52 -10.72
CA SER A 63 2.83 5.52 -11.04
C SER A 63 2.36 6.49 -12.14
N SER A 64 2.89 7.73 -12.10
CA SER A 64 2.67 8.75 -13.13
C SER A 64 3.74 8.76 -14.23
N HIS A 65 4.63 7.76 -14.30
CA HIS A 65 5.73 7.69 -15.26
C HIS A 65 5.32 7.98 -16.71
N LEU A 66 4.23 7.38 -17.18
CA LEU A 66 3.76 7.55 -18.55
C LEU A 66 3.26 8.97 -18.81
N GLU A 67 2.47 9.53 -17.90
CA GLU A 67 1.98 10.91 -18.01
C GLU A 67 3.13 11.91 -18.00
N ILE A 68 4.11 11.72 -17.11
CA ILE A 68 5.30 12.58 -17.03
C ILE A 68 6.09 12.50 -18.34
N ALA A 69 6.32 11.31 -18.89
CA ALA A 69 7.03 11.14 -20.15
C ALA A 69 6.30 11.80 -21.33
N GLN A 70 4.98 11.63 -21.42
CA GLN A 70 4.16 12.27 -22.46
C GLN A 70 4.15 13.79 -22.34
N THR A 71 4.14 14.32 -21.13
CA THR A 71 4.06 15.77 -20.86
C THR A 71 5.41 16.46 -21.07
N THR A 72 6.51 15.81 -20.70
CA THR A 72 7.83 16.44 -20.63
C THR A 72 8.78 15.99 -21.75
N GLY A 73 8.49 14.87 -22.41
CA GLY A 73 9.43 14.17 -23.29
C GLY A 73 10.50 13.36 -22.56
N ALA A 74 10.40 13.19 -21.24
CA ALA A 74 11.32 12.39 -20.45
C ALA A 74 11.37 10.94 -20.95
N THR A 75 12.56 10.34 -20.95
CA THR A 75 12.72 8.93 -21.30
C THR A 75 12.42 8.04 -20.08
N ILE A 76 11.44 7.16 -20.22
CA ILE A 76 11.14 6.13 -19.22
C ILE A 76 12.21 5.03 -19.29
N ARG A 77 12.74 4.63 -18.14
CA ARG A 77 13.73 3.56 -17.98
C ARG A 77 13.23 2.52 -16.99
N VAL A 78 13.22 1.27 -17.44
CA VAL A 78 12.69 0.12 -16.71
C VAL A 78 13.52 -1.11 -17.07
N SER A 79 13.50 -2.16 -16.25
CA SER A 79 14.14 -3.43 -16.63
C SER A 79 13.60 -3.95 -17.97
N ARG A 80 14.47 -4.56 -18.79
CA ARG A 80 14.02 -5.23 -20.03
C ARG A 80 13.09 -6.42 -19.75
N LEU A 81 13.08 -6.93 -18.52
CA LEU A 81 12.23 -8.02 -18.09
C LEU A 81 10.79 -7.58 -17.77
N LEU A 82 10.54 -6.27 -17.62
CA LEU A 82 9.22 -5.73 -17.26
C LEU A 82 8.14 -6.16 -18.25
N GLY A 83 8.44 -6.07 -19.55
CA GLY A 83 7.46 -6.25 -20.62
C GLY A 83 6.34 -5.20 -20.54
N ALA A 84 6.73 -3.92 -20.55
CA ALA A 84 5.81 -2.78 -20.57
C ALA A 84 5.23 -2.51 -21.97
N ASP A 85 3.98 -2.02 -22.00
CA ASP A 85 3.24 -1.76 -23.25
C ASP A 85 3.46 -0.34 -23.80
N TYR A 86 4.10 0.53 -23.02
CA TYR A 86 4.45 1.90 -23.42
C TYR A 86 5.88 2.01 -23.96
N PRO A 87 6.21 3.08 -24.73
CA PRO A 87 7.57 3.35 -25.15
C PRO A 87 8.50 3.56 -23.96
N HIS A 88 9.59 2.80 -23.90
CA HIS A 88 10.59 2.87 -22.84
C HIS A 88 11.97 2.49 -23.36
N GLN A 89 12.99 2.82 -22.58
CA GLN A 89 14.36 2.32 -22.76
C GLN A 89 14.62 1.25 -21.70
N GLY A 90 15.01 0.05 -22.13
CA GLY A 90 15.47 -1.00 -21.23
C GLY A 90 16.72 -0.55 -20.45
N PHE A 91 16.74 -0.80 -19.14
CA PHE A 91 17.78 -0.35 -18.22
C PHE A 91 18.05 -1.45 -17.18
N ASP A 92 19.14 -2.19 -17.37
CA ASP A 92 19.55 -3.34 -16.55
C ASP A 92 21.06 -3.27 -16.24
N GLU A 93 21.55 -4.29 -15.55
CA GLU A 93 22.97 -4.50 -15.26
C GLU A 93 23.90 -4.13 -16.42
N GLY A 94 24.87 -3.26 -16.12
CA GLY A 94 25.86 -2.76 -17.09
C GLY A 94 25.42 -1.52 -17.85
N ASP A 95 24.13 -1.18 -17.86
CA ASP A 95 23.66 0.08 -18.44
C ASP A 95 23.96 1.27 -17.51
N SER A 96 24.27 2.40 -18.13
CA SER A 96 24.34 3.67 -17.45
C SER A 96 23.99 4.82 -18.37
N PHE A 97 23.60 5.95 -17.78
CA PHE A 97 23.47 7.21 -18.50
C PHE A 97 23.87 8.38 -17.59
N THR A 98 24.10 9.53 -18.19
CA THR A 98 24.53 10.73 -17.48
C THR A 98 23.50 11.86 -17.59
N SER A 99 23.45 12.70 -16.56
CA SER A 99 22.78 14.00 -16.57
C SER A 99 23.70 15.02 -15.91
N GLY A 100 24.33 15.88 -16.72
CA GLY A 100 25.44 16.73 -16.28
C GLY A 100 26.60 15.91 -15.69
N LYS A 101 26.89 16.12 -14.40
CA LYS A 101 27.97 15.42 -13.67
C LYS A 101 27.53 14.16 -12.93
N LEU A 102 26.26 13.78 -13.06
CA LEU A 102 25.67 12.64 -12.41
C LEU A 102 25.67 11.45 -13.35
N THR A 103 26.03 10.27 -12.84
CA THR A 103 25.92 9.00 -13.56
C THR A 103 24.95 8.11 -12.82
N PHE A 104 23.96 7.58 -13.53
CA PHE A 104 23.00 6.60 -13.03
C PHE A 104 23.36 5.25 -13.64
N ARG A 105 23.53 4.22 -12.80
CA ARG A 105 23.88 2.87 -13.22
C ARG A 105 22.86 1.89 -12.64
N ALA A 106 22.30 1.03 -13.48
CA ALA A 106 21.39 -0.01 -13.03
C ALA A 106 22.16 -1.23 -12.51
N LEU A 107 21.66 -1.78 -11.40
CA LEU A 107 22.00 -3.11 -10.90
C LEU A 107 20.74 -3.97 -10.98
N ASN A 108 20.86 -5.18 -11.52
CA ASN A 108 19.75 -6.12 -11.43
C ASN A 108 19.69 -6.65 -10.00
N THR A 109 18.58 -6.39 -9.33
CA THR A 109 18.36 -6.79 -7.94
C THR A 109 17.04 -7.54 -7.78
N PRO A 110 16.85 -8.65 -8.54
CA PRO A 110 15.63 -9.44 -8.46
C PRO A 110 15.43 -9.98 -7.04
N GLY A 111 14.17 -10.10 -6.65
CA GLY A 111 13.81 -10.63 -5.35
C GLY A 111 12.40 -10.26 -4.96
N HIS A 112 12.13 -8.96 -4.79
CA HIS A 112 10.76 -8.48 -4.64
C HIS A 112 9.93 -8.76 -5.91
N SER A 113 10.53 -8.47 -7.06
CA SER A 113 10.03 -8.86 -8.37
C SER A 113 11.19 -9.39 -9.22
N PRO A 114 10.92 -10.21 -10.26
CA PRO A 114 11.97 -10.74 -11.13
C PRO A 114 12.68 -9.65 -11.95
N ASP A 115 12.02 -8.50 -12.12
CA ASP A 115 12.42 -7.35 -12.91
C ASP A 115 12.85 -6.14 -12.05
N SER A 116 13.08 -6.37 -10.74
CA SER A 116 13.58 -5.34 -9.83
C SER A 116 15.00 -4.91 -10.17
N ILE A 117 15.21 -3.60 -10.26
CA ILE A 117 16.51 -2.95 -10.42
C ILE A 117 16.76 -1.93 -9.30
N SER A 118 18.02 -1.81 -8.88
CA SER A 118 18.50 -0.75 -7.99
C SER A 118 19.36 0.24 -8.78
N ILE A 119 19.23 1.54 -8.47
CA ILE A 119 19.90 2.60 -9.23
C ILE A 119 21.02 3.19 -8.39
N VAL A 120 22.26 2.93 -8.81
CA VAL A 120 23.43 3.57 -8.19
C VAL A 120 23.65 4.93 -8.82
N LEU A 121 23.67 5.95 -7.98
CA LEU A 121 24.00 7.32 -8.34
C LEU A 121 25.46 7.60 -7.99
N SER A 122 26.24 7.97 -8.99
CA SER A 122 27.62 8.41 -8.84
C SER A 122 27.75 9.89 -9.18
N ARG A 123 28.67 10.57 -8.50
CA ARG A 123 29.12 11.93 -8.81
C ARG A 123 30.64 11.94 -8.90
N GLU A 124 31.16 12.43 -10.02
CA GLU A 124 32.61 12.58 -10.24
C GLU A 124 33.40 11.26 -9.98
N GLY A 125 32.81 10.12 -10.39
CA GLY A 125 33.42 8.79 -10.28
C GLY A 125 33.26 8.10 -8.92
N ARG A 126 32.58 8.71 -7.94
CA ARG A 126 32.28 8.11 -6.64
C ARG A 126 30.79 7.82 -6.50
N ASP A 127 30.44 6.62 -6.07
CA ASP A 127 29.07 6.26 -5.71
C ASP A 127 28.66 7.02 -4.44
N VAL A 128 27.50 7.68 -4.46
CA VAL A 128 27.02 8.53 -3.35
C VAL A 128 25.69 8.07 -2.79
N ALA A 129 24.86 7.42 -3.59
CA ALA A 129 23.58 6.87 -3.18
C ALA A 129 23.20 5.65 -4.02
N VAL A 130 22.38 4.77 -3.46
CA VAL A 130 21.65 3.73 -4.18
C VAL A 130 20.16 3.85 -3.88
N PHE A 131 19.36 3.88 -4.93
CA PHE A 131 17.90 3.79 -4.85
C PHE A 131 17.53 2.33 -5.00
N THR A 132 17.08 1.70 -3.92
CA THR A 132 16.98 0.24 -3.80
C THR A 132 15.62 -0.31 -4.18
N GLY A 133 14.67 0.56 -4.54
CA GLY A 133 13.28 0.17 -4.76
C GLY A 133 12.76 -0.62 -3.55
N ASP A 134 12.12 -1.74 -3.84
CA ASP A 134 11.67 -2.70 -2.83
C ASP A 134 12.63 -3.88 -2.62
N THR A 135 13.87 -3.83 -3.13
CA THR A 135 14.86 -4.88 -2.85
C THR A 135 15.35 -4.79 -1.39
N LEU A 136 15.81 -3.61 -0.97
CA LEU A 136 16.35 -3.36 0.38
C LEU A 136 15.62 -2.19 1.01
N PHE A 137 15.08 -2.40 2.20
CA PHE A 137 14.50 -1.37 3.05
C PHE A 137 15.43 -1.01 4.20
N ILE A 138 15.02 -0.02 5.00
CA ILE A 138 15.71 0.33 6.24
C ILE A 138 15.24 -0.64 7.33
N GLY A 139 16.11 -1.57 7.70
CA GLY A 139 15.85 -2.60 8.71
C GLY A 139 15.09 -3.83 8.20
N ASP A 140 14.77 -3.92 6.90
CA ASP A 140 14.08 -5.06 6.30
C ASP A 140 14.40 -5.20 4.80
N VAL A 141 13.75 -6.14 4.10
CA VAL A 141 13.87 -6.40 2.66
C VAL A 141 12.49 -6.64 2.02
N GLY A 142 12.40 -6.57 0.70
CA GLY A 142 11.15 -6.82 -0.03
C GLY A 142 10.61 -8.24 0.12
N ARG A 143 9.28 -8.35 0.16
CA ARG A 143 8.59 -9.64 0.08
C ARG A 143 8.63 -10.23 -1.34
N PRO A 144 8.79 -11.56 -1.53
CA PRO A 144 8.99 -12.19 -2.84
C PRO A 144 7.73 -12.86 -3.45
N ASP A 145 6.54 -12.60 -2.91
CA ASP A 145 5.29 -13.35 -3.16
C ASP A 145 4.21 -12.57 -3.95
N LEU A 146 4.49 -11.33 -4.39
CA LEU A 146 3.48 -10.51 -5.08
C LEU A 146 3.27 -10.85 -6.57
N ARG A 147 4.10 -11.73 -7.14
CA ARG A 147 4.11 -12.09 -8.58
C ARG A 147 3.59 -13.51 -8.84
N GLU A 148 2.90 -14.12 -7.88
CA GLU A 148 2.54 -15.55 -7.84
C GLU A 148 1.44 -16.00 -8.82
N ASN A 149 0.68 -15.08 -9.44
CA ASN A 149 -0.50 -15.41 -10.26
C ASN A 149 -0.21 -16.03 -11.67
N ALA A 150 0.89 -16.77 -11.86
CA ALA A 150 1.26 -17.39 -13.15
C ALA A 150 1.85 -18.82 -13.05
N GLY A 151 1.29 -19.68 -12.19
CA GLY A 151 1.63 -21.12 -12.13
C GLY A 151 2.60 -21.54 -11.01
N ASN A 152 2.58 -22.86 -10.72
CA ASN A 152 3.22 -23.59 -9.60
C ASN A 152 3.76 -22.73 -8.43
N LEU A 153 2.85 -22.42 -7.51
CA LEU A 153 2.87 -21.32 -6.53
C LEU A 153 4.10 -21.28 -5.60
N THR A 154 4.51 -22.41 -5.04
CA THR A 154 5.58 -22.43 -4.02
C THR A 154 6.97 -22.21 -4.61
N ALA A 155 7.22 -22.73 -5.81
CA ALA A 155 8.54 -22.66 -6.44
C ALA A 155 8.93 -21.22 -6.84
N LYS A 156 7.94 -20.38 -7.20
CA LYS A 156 8.21 -19.02 -7.71
C LYS A 156 8.66 -18.06 -6.62
N ARG A 157 8.04 -18.09 -5.43
CA ARG A 157 8.41 -17.21 -4.31
C ARG A 157 9.70 -17.63 -3.62
N GLU A 158 9.96 -18.95 -3.52
CA GLU A 158 11.22 -19.46 -2.99
C GLU A 158 12.38 -19.08 -3.90
N GLU A 159 12.20 -19.17 -5.22
CA GLU A 159 13.21 -18.74 -6.18
C GLU A 159 13.48 -17.23 -6.09
N LEU A 160 12.43 -16.41 -6.01
CA LEU A 160 12.56 -14.97 -5.78
C LEU A 160 13.25 -14.66 -4.43
N ALA A 161 12.97 -15.41 -3.37
CA ALA A 161 13.67 -15.27 -2.09
C ALA A 161 15.17 -15.57 -2.21
N LYS A 162 15.56 -16.59 -2.98
CA LYS A 162 16.99 -16.89 -3.25
C LYS A 162 17.63 -15.80 -4.09
N GLN A 163 16.94 -15.31 -5.11
CA GLN A 163 17.41 -14.18 -5.91
C GLN A 163 17.62 -12.95 -5.03
N LEU A 164 16.71 -12.67 -4.09
CA LEU A 164 16.88 -11.58 -3.14
C LEU A 164 18.13 -11.76 -2.27
N TYR A 165 18.37 -12.97 -1.76
CA TYR A 165 19.58 -13.30 -0.99
C TYR A 165 20.87 -12.90 -1.74
N HIS A 166 20.94 -13.24 -3.02
CA HIS A 166 22.07 -12.92 -3.91
C HIS A 166 22.11 -11.45 -4.29
N SER A 167 21.00 -10.82 -4.64
CA SER A 167 20.91 -9.38 -4.93
C SER A 167 21.46 -8.54 -3.78
N LEU A 168 21.12 -8.89 -2.54
CA LEU A 168 21.63 -8.20 -1.37
C LEU A 168 23.15 -8.40 -1.20
N ARG A 169 23.63 -9.64 -1.30
CA ARG A 169 25.03 -10.00 -0.96
C ARG A 169 26.04 -9.75 -2.07
N ASP A 170 25.66 -9.99 -3.31
CA ASP A 170 26.55 -9.99 -4.46
C ASP A 170 26.49 -8.67 -5.24
N LYS A 171 25.46 -7.83 -5.02
CA LYS A 171 25.25 -6.57 -5.74
C LYS A 171 25.24 -5.34 -4.84
N LEU A 172 24.45 -5.36 -3.76
CA LEU A 172 24.32 -4.19 -2.88
C LEU A 172 25.43 -4.12 -1.82
N LEU A 173 25.68 -5.20 -1.08
CA LEU A 173 26.72 -5.23 -0.02
C LEU A 173 28.18 -5.00 -0.50
N PRO A 174 28.56 -5.22 -1.77
CA PRO A 174 29.88 -4.84 -2.28
C PRO A 174 30.10 -3.34 -2.48
N LEU A 175 29.03 -2.53 -2.54
CA LEU A 175 29.15 -1.07 -2.63
C LEU A 175 29.75 -0.50 -1.32
N ALA A 176 30.28 0.72 -1.39
CA ALA A 176 30.95 1.34 -0.25
C ALA A 176 29.98 1.61 0.92
N ALA A 177 30.47 1.47 2.16
CA ALA A 177 29.66 1.54 3.37
C ALA A 177 28.99 2.91 3.60
N ASP A 178 29.55 3.98 3.04
CA ASP A 178 29.05 5.35 3.14
C ASP A 178 28.04 5.72 2.04
N VAL A 179 27.75 4.82 1.10
CA VAL A 179 26.69 5.01 0.10
C VAL A 179 25.34 5.07 0.82
N LEU A 180 24.59 6.14 0.56
CA LEU A 180 23.23 6.33 1.08
C LEU A 180 22.27 5.30 0.49
N VAL A 181 21.32 4.83 1.29
CA VAL A 181 20.26 3.90 0.89
C VAL A 181 18.93 4.64 0.89
N TYR A 182 18.26 4.61 -0.26
CA TYR A 182 16.96 5.20 -0.53
C TYR A 182 15.97 4.15 -1.05
N PRO A 183 15.13 3.56 -0.18
CA PRO A 183 14.12 2.59 -0.60
C PRO A 183 12.90 3.23 -1.26
N ALA A 184 12.05 2.45 -1.94
CA ALA A 184 10.75 2.94 -2.40
C ALA A 184 9.67 2.95 -1.30
N HIS A 185 9.89 2.27 -0.17
CA HIS A 185 8.91 2.23 0.93
C HIS A 185 9.53 2.37 2.33
N GLY A 186 8.69 2.79 3.29
CA GLY A 186 9.00 2.94 4.71
C GLY A 186 7.96 2.31 5.65
N ALA A 187 8.01 2.67 6.93
CA ALA A 187 7.13 2.12 7.97
C ALA A 187 5.64 2.12 7.59
N GLY A 188 5.03 0.92 7.64
CA GLY A 188 3.60 0.72 7.39
C GLY A 188 3.23 0.37 5.95
N SER A 189 4.19 0.17 5.04
CA SER A 189 3.94 -0.49 3.74
C SER A 189 3.69 -1.99 3.93
N LEU A 190 2.92 -2.59 3.02
CA LEU A 190 2.67 -4.05 2.95
C LEU A 190 3.68 -4.78 2.05
N CYS A 191 4.64 -4.05 1.47
CA CYS A 191 5.72 -4.59 0.62
C CYS A 191 6.90 -5.20 1.42
N GLY A 192 6.92 -5.00 2.74
CA GLY A 192 7.82 -5.70 3.67
C GLY A 192 7.15 -5.91 5.05
N LYS A 193 7.88 -6.46 6.02
CA LYS A 193 7.31 -6.91 7.31
C LYS A 193 7.44 -5.87 8.42
N ALA A 194 8.62 -5.26 8.54
CA ALA A 194 9.00 -4.44 9.71
C ALA A 194 9.87 -3.23 9.31
N LEU A 195 9.37 -2.41 8.39
CA LEU A 195 10.11 -1.24 7.89
C LEU A 195 10.26 -0.16 8.98
N SER A 196 11.45 0.44 9.04
CA SER A 196 11.76 1.57 9.92
C SER A 196 11.04 2.87 9.51
N GLY A 197 10.82 3.78 10.46
CA GLY A 197 10.29 5.13 10.21
C GLY A 197 11.36 6.14 9.79
N ALA A 198 12.61 5.72 9.60
CA ALA A 198 13.66 6.56 9.03
C ALA A 198 13.46 6.71 7.50
N ASN A 199 13.85 7.86 6.96
CA ASN A 199 13.62 8.17 5.53
C ASN A 199 14.82 7.80 4.62
N SER A 200 15.99 7.55 5.22
CA SER A 200 17.20 7.10 4.52
C SER A 200 18.16 6.38 5.48
N SER A 201 19.06 5.54 4.96
CA SER A 201 20.13 4.86 5.73
C SER A 201 21.46 4.90 4.97
N THR A 202 22.44 4.09 5.38
CA THR A 202 23.65 3.79 4.61
C THR A 202 23.84 2.28 4.50
N LEU A 203 24.57 1.81 3.48
CA LEU A 203 24.86 0.38 3.36
C LEU A 203 25.65 -0.17 4.54
N GLY A 204 26.53 0.65 5.14
CA GLY A 204 27.24 0.28 6.37
C GLY A 204 26.29 0.07 7.55
N ALA A 205 25.30 0.95 7.71
CA ALA A 205 24.29 0.83 8.76
C ALA A 205 23.40 -0.38 8.55
N GLU A 206 22.90 -0.60 7.32
CA GLU A 206 22.07 -1.77 7.00
C GLU A 206 22.86 -3.08 7.18
N LYS A 207 24.12 -3.14 6.75
CA LYS A 207 24.96 -4.34 6.95
C LYS A 207 25.12 -4.73 8.43
N ILE A 208 25.09 -3.75 9.33
CA ILE A 208 25.23 -3.96 10.79
C ILE A 208 23.87 -4.24 11.44
N GLY A 209 22.85 -3.46 11.09
CA GLY A 209 21.58 -3.39 11.81
C GLY A 209 20.42 -4.16 11.18
N ASN A 210 20.46 -4.46 9.87
CA ASN A 210 19.37 -5.12 9.18
C ASN A 210 19.40 -6.64 9.46
N PRO A 211 18.36 -7.21 10.11
CA PRO A 211 18.34 -8.64 10.46
C PRO A 211 18.49 -9.57 9.26
N MET A 212 18.04 -9.15 8.07
CA MET A 212 18.09 -9.97 6.85
C MET A 212 19.49 -9.97 6.18
N LEU A 213 20.37 -9.05 6.60
CA LEU A 213 21.75 -8.93 6.12
C LEU A 213 22.78 -9.59 7.04
N ARG A 214 22.35 -10.15 8.19
CA ARG A 214 23.22 -10.95 9.06
C ARG A 214 23.77 -12.19 8.33
N SER A 215 24.74 -12.85 8.94
CA SER A 215 25.39 -14.04 8.37
C SER A 215 24.47 -15.28 8.38
N LEU A 216 23.45 -15.26 7.53
CA LEU A 216 22.51 -16.35 7.28
C LEU A 216 22.98 -17.22 6.10
N SER A 217 22.73 -18.53 6.17
CA SER A 217 22.71 -19.36 4.97
C SER A 217 21.52 -18.96 4.09
N GLU A 218 21.60 -19.20 2.79
CA GLU A 218 20.50 -18.95 1.85
C GLU A 218 19.19 -19.63 2.31
N ALA A 219 19.27 -20.90 2.72
CA ALA A 219 18.10 -21.65 3.22
C ALA A 219 17.46 -21.00 4.46
N ALA A 220 18.28 -20.54 5.42
CA ALA A 220 17.77 -19.86 6.62
C ALA A 220 17.14 -18.51 6.26
N PHE A 221 17.75 -17.76 5.34
CA PHE A 221 17.19 -16.51 4.83
C PHE A 221 15.83 -16.72 4.15
N VAL A 222 15.71 -17.72 3.27
CA VAL A 222 14.45 -18.02 2.57
C VAL A 222 13.36 -18.39 3.57
N GLN A 223 13.68 -19.25 4.55
CA GLN A 223 12.73 -19.64 5.59
C GLN A 223 12.26 -18.43 6.41
N GLU A 224 13.19 -17.59 6.86
CA GLU A 224 12.89 -16.38 7.65
C GLU A 224 12.10 -15.36 6.83
N LEU A 225 12.44 -15.15 5.56
CA LEU A 225 11.75 -14.23 4.66
C LEU A 225 10.31 -14.70 4.37
N LEU A 226 10.06 -15.99 4.17
CA LEU A 226 8.72 -16.47 3.80
C LEU A 226 7.77 -16.64 5.00
N ALA A 227 8.28 -16.61 6.23
CA ALA A 227 7.45 -16.70 7.43
C ALA A 227 6.63 -15.42 7.68
N ASP A 228 5.37 -15.54 8.09
CA ASP A 228 4.55 -14.42 8.58
C ASP A 228 4.50 -13.18 7.66
N GLN A 229 4.48 -13.37 6.34
CA GLN A 229 4.27 -12.28 5.39
C GLN A 229 2.86 -11.67 5.57
N PRO A 230 2.69 -10.34 5.42
CA PRO A 230 1.38 -9.71 5.45
C PRO A 230 0.44 -10.27 4.38
N PHE A 231 -0.86 -10.08 4.53
CA PHE A 231 -1.80 -10.42 3.46
C PHE A 231 -1.50 -9.61 2.18
N ILE A 232 -1.99 -10.08 1.03
CA ILE A 232 -1.87 -9.38 -0.26
C ILE A 232 -3.22 -8.70 -0.57
N PRO A 233 -3.28 -7.35 -0.62
CA PRO A 233 -4.49 -6.65 -1.02
C PRO A 233 -4.97 -7.03 -2.43
N LYS A 234 -6.29 -7.00 -2.65
CA LYS A 234 -6.92 -7.41 -3.92
C LYS A 234 -6.44 -6.58 -5.11
N TYR A 235 -6.15 -5.30 -4.89
CA TYR A 235 -5.69 -4.38 -5.92
C TYR A 235 -4.24 -4.59 -6.37
N PHE A 236 -3.42 -5.38 -5.64
CA PHE A 236 -1.99 -5.48 -5.94
C PHE A 236 -1.69 -5.99 -7.35
N GLY A 237 -2.37 -7.05 -7.78
CA GLY A 237 -2.23 -7.54 -9.14
C GLY A 237 -2.75 -6.57 -10.20
N TYR A 238 -3.74 -5.74 -9.85
CA TYR A 238 -4.31 -4.73 -10.74
C TYR A 238 -3.34 -3.57 -10.97
N ASP A 239 -2.76 -3.01 -9.91
CA ASP A 239 -1.79 -1.89 -10.02
C ASP A 239 -0.57 -2.29 -10.83
N VAL A 240 -0.10 -3.52 -10.67
CA VAL A 240 0.99 -4.09 -11.48
C VAL A 240 0.64 -4.11 -12.95
N ALA A 241 -0.56 -4.59 -13.28
CA ALA A 241 -1.03 -4.63 -14.65
C ALA A 241 -1.20 -3.23 -15.22
N LEU A 242 -1.75 -2.30 -14.44
CA LEU A 242 -1.95 -0.91 -14.83
C LEU A 242 -0.62 -0.17 -15.01
N ASN A 243 0.35 -0.38 -14.13
CA ASN A 243 1.71 0.18 -14.24
C ASN A 243 2.51 -0.41 -15.40
N LYS A 244 2.21 -1.63 -15.84
CA LYS A 244 2.78 -2.23 -17.06
C LYS A 244 2.14 -1.70 -18.34
N ALA A 245 0.83 -1.51 -18.31
CA ALA A 245 0.09 -0.91 -19.42
C ALA A 245 0.39 0.59 -19.57
N GLY A 246 0.66 1.25 -18.44
CA GLY A 246 0.78 2.69 -18.33
C GLY A 246 -0.58 3.33 -18.05
N ALA A 247 -0.70 3.99 -16.90
CA ALA A 247 -1.97 4.55 -16.48
C ALA A 247 -2.36 5.81 -17.29
N PRO A 248 -3.67 6.05 -17.52
CA PRO A 248 -4.15 7.32 -18.08
C PRO A 248 -3.75 8.52 -17.22
N ALA A 249 -3.79 9.72 -17.79
CA ALA A 249 -3.44 10.95 -17.08
C ALA A 249 -4.32 11.18 -15.83
N TYR A 250 -3.67 11.57 -14.74
CA TYR A 250 -4.24 11.71 -13.40
C TYR A 250 -5.37 12.75 -13.34
N ALA A 251 -5.10 13.99 -13.78
CA ALA A 251 -6.08 15.07 -13.65
C ALA A 251 -7.39 14.79 -14.42
N PRO A 252 -7.37 14.34 -15.68
CA PRO A 252 -8.58 13.87 -16.36
C PRO A 252 -9.29 12.71 -15.63
N GLY A 253 -8.52 11.74 -15.11
CA GLY A 253 -9.05 10.58 -14.37
C GLY A 253 -9.79 10.97 -13.08
N VAL A 254 -9.27 11.96 -12.35
CA VAL A 254 -9.93 12.51 -11.16
C VAL A 254 -11.14 13.38 -11.56
N GLN A 255 -11.05 14.16 -12.63
CA GLN A 255 -12.10 15.09 -13.06
C GLN A 255 -13.36 14.38 -13.61
N GLN A 256 -13.19 13.23 -14.27
CA GLN A 256 -14.33 12.45 -14.81
C GLN A 256 -15.22 11.82 -13.74
N VAL A 257 -14.74 11.69 -12.49
CA VAL A 257 -15.54 11.14 -11.40
C VAL A 257 -16.78 12.00 -11.17
N LYS A 258 -17.96 11.38 -11.11
CA LYS A 258 -19.22 12.12 -10.95
C LYS A 258 -19.34 12.63 -9.52
N ARG A 259 -19.40 13.95 -9.34
CA ARG A 259 -19.79 14.59 -8.07
C ARG A 259 -21.31 14.65 -8.03
N LEU A 260 -21.96 13.73 -7.32
CA LEU A 260 -23.42 13.70 -7.26
C LEU A 260 -23.94 14.62 -6.16
N ALA A 261 -25.15 15.14 -6.34
CA ALA A 261 -25.79 16.00 -5.35
C ALA A 261 -26.11 15.22 -4.06
N PRO A 262 -26.08 15.86 -2.88
CA PRO A 262 -26.54 15.23 -1.65
C PRO A 262 -27.95 14.65 -1.81
N GLY A 263 -28.18 13.47 -1.23
CA GLY A 263 -29.48 12.79 -1.32
C GLY A 263 -29.77 12.09 -2.66
N THR A 264 -28.84 12.10 -3.63
CA THR A 264 -29.01 11.35 -4.89
C THR A 264 -29.24 9.86 -4.61
N ALA A 265 -30.29 9.29 -5.21
CA ALA A 265 -30.56 7.87 -5.12
C ALA A 265 -29.44 7.06 -5.79
N LEU A 266 -28.95 6.04 -5.10
CA LEU A 266 -27.87 5.17 -5.58
C LEU A 266 -28.43 3.96 -6.32
N ALA A 267 -27.73 3.51 -7.35
CA ALA A 267 -28.13 2.31 -8.08
C ALA A 267 -28.05 1.07 -7.17
N ALA A 268 -29.12 0.26 -7.17
CA ALA A 268 -29.15 -0.98 -6.40
C ALA A 268 -28.08 -1.96 -6.88
N GLY A 269 -27.47 -2.70 -5.95
CA GLY A 269 -26.44 -3.70 -6.24
C GLY A 269 -25.04 -3.12 -6.53
N VAL A 270 -24.87 -1.80 -6.54
CA VAL A 270 -23.55 -1.16 -6.57
C VAL A 270 -23.05 -0.99 -5.15
N LEU A 271 -21.78 -1.31 -4.90
CA LEU A 271 -21.19 -1.19 -3.57
C LEU A 271 -21.21 0.27 -3.10
N VAL A 272 -21.41 0.48 -1.80
CA VAL A 272 -21.33 1.81 -1.19
C VAL A 272 -20.23 1.80 -0.14
N VAL A 273 -19.22 2.63 -0.33
CA VAL A 273 -18.15 2.88 0.64
C VAL A 273 -18.49 4.16 1.37
N ASP A 274 -18.83 4.05 2.65
CA ASP A 274 -19.13 5.20 3.50
C ASP A 274 -17.91 5.54 4.36
N THR A 275 -17.36 6.72 4.17
CA THR A 275 -16.12 7.12 4.83
C THR A 275 -16.35 8.03 6.03
N ARG A 276 -17.61 8.26 6.40
CA ARG A 276 -17.96 9.09 7.56
C ARG A 276 -17.52 8.41 8.86
N PRO A 277 -17.31 9.18 9.94
CA PRO A 277 -16.98 8.61 11.25
C PRO A 277 -17.99 7.54 11.68
N GLU A 278 -17.51 6.47 12.31
CA GLU A 278 -18.30 5.32 12.75
C GLU A 278 -19.55 5.75 13.54
N ALA A 279 -19.43 6.70 14.45
CA ALA A 279 -20.56 7.20 15.25
C ALA A 279 -21.69 7.80 14.37
N THR A 280 -21.34 8.45 13.26
CA THR A 280 -22.32 8.98 12.30
C THR A 280 -22.91 7.86 11.45
N PHE A 281 -22.08 6.90 11.03
CA PHE A 281 -22.53 5.73 10.26
C PHE A 281 -23.56 4.90 11.05
N LYS A 282 -23.30 4.61 12.33
CA LYS A 282 -24.21 3.83 13.20
C LYS A 282 -25.59 4.46 13.36
N GLN A 283 -25.67 5.79 13.37
CA GLN A 283 -26.93 6.53 13.51
C GLN A 283 -27.76 6.56 12.22
N GLY A 284 -27.16 6.28 11.06
CA GLY A 284 -27.85 6.28 9.77
C GLY A 284 -26.88 6.11 8.60
N HIS A 285 -27.02 5.01 7.86
CA HIS A 285 -26.19 4.68 6.70
C HIS A 285 -26.99 3.99 5.60
N VAL A 286 -26.46 3.98 4.37
CA VAL A 286 -27.09 3.23 3.28
C VAL A 286 -27.01 1.74 3.59
N ALA A 287 -28.13 1.03 3.51
CA ALA A 287 -28.17 -0.41 3.78
C ALA A 287 -27.15 -1.17 2.89
N GLY A 288 -26.31 -1.98 3.52
CA GLY A 288 -25.24 -2.72 2.83
C GLY A 288 -23.95 -1.94 2.57
N ALA A 289 -23.86 -0.67 3.01
CA ALA A 289 -22.63 0.10 2.90
C ALA A 289 -21.51 -0.46 3.80
N ILE A 290 -20.27 -0.35 3.34
CA ILE A 290 -19.07 -0.68 4.12
C ILE A 290 -18.49 0.61 4.69
N ASN A 291 -18.31 0.67 6.03
CA ASN A 291 -17.75 1.84 6.69
C ASN A 291 -16.22 1.81 6.69
N ILE A 292 -15.61 2.29 5.60
CA ILE A 292 -14.16 2.51 5.50
C ILE A 292 -13.89 3.97 5.85
N GLN A 293 -13.76 4.26 7.14
CA GLN A 293 -13.59 5.62 7.64
C GLN A 293 -12.43 6.34 6.96
N GLN A 294 -12.59 7.65 6.72
CA GLN A 294 -11.49 8.44 6.17
C GLN A 294 -10.30 8.44 7.15
N GLY A 295 -9.10 8.14 6.65
CA GLY A 295 -7.92 7.98 7.51
C GLY A 295 -6.62 7.80 6.73
N GLY A 296 -5.54 7.49 7.47
CA GLY A 296 -4.19 7.35 6.92
C GLY A 296 -3.90 6.02 6.21
N LYS A 297 -4.85 5.07 6.18
CA LYS A 297 -4.73 3.80 5.44
C LYS A 297 -5.96 3.54 4.57
N PHE A 298 -6.68 4.60 4.20
CA PHE A 298 -7.93 4.49 3.45
C PHE A 298 -7.71 3.75 2.13
N GLU A 299 -6.68 4.10 1.37
CA GLU A 299 -6.30 3.49 0.10
C GLU A 299 -6.09 1.98 0.24
N THR A 300 -5.29 1.57 1.23
CA THR A 300 -5.02 0.17 1.52
C THR A 300 -6.30 -0.59 1.81
N TRP A 301 -7.18 -0.07 2.68
CA TRP A 301 -8.42 -0.75 3.03
C TRP A 301 -9.46 -0.73 1.92
N LEU A 302 -9.53 0.36 1.13
CA LEU A 302 -10.35 0.44 -0.07
C LEU A 302 -9.94 -0.66 -1.05
N GLY A 303 -8.66 -0.74 -1.42
CA GLY A 303 -8.16 -1.75 -2.36
C GLY A 303 -8.12 -3.19 -1.79
N SER A 304 -8.16 -3.35 -0.46
CA SER A 304 -8.26 -4.67 0.17
C SER A 304 -9.69 -5.19 0.23
N LEU A 305 -10.66 -4.28 0.43
CA LEU A 305 -12.06 -4.65 0.60
C LEU A 305 -12.85 -4.57 -0.70
N VAL A 306 -12.50 -3.68 -1.62
CA VAL A 306 -13.15 -3.50 -2.94
C VAL A 306 -12.24 -4.09 -4.02
N GLY A 307 -12.77 -5.07 -4.77
CA GLY A 307 -12.06 -5.69 -5.87
C GLY A 307 -11.89 -4.75 -7.07
N PRO A 308 -10.85 -4.94 -7.89
CA PRO A 308 -10.49 -4.03 -8.99
C PRO A 308 -11.47 -4.05 -10.19
N GLN A 309 -12.57 -4.79 -10.08
CA GLN A 309 -13.67 -4.85 -11.07
C GLN A 309 -15.01 -4.43 -10.45
N GLU A 310 -15.06 -4.13 -9.15
CA GLU A 310 -16.27 -3.73 -8.46
C GLU A 310 -16.44 -2.22 -8.59
N SER A 311 -17.49 -1.78 -9.29
CA SER A 311 -17.90 -0.38 -9.23
C SER A 311 -18.48 -0.03 -7.86
N PHE A 312 -18.20 1.17 -7.37
CA PHE A 312 -18.68 1.61 -6.06
C PHE A 312 -19.04 3.10 -6.02
N TYR A 313 -19.92 3.47 -5.09
CA TYR A 313 -20.16 4.85 -4.68
C TYR A 313 -19.31 5.18 -3.46
N LEU A 314 -18.94 6.44 -3.33
CA LEU A 314 -18.20 6.95 -2.18
C LEU A 314 -18.98 8.05 -1.46
N LEU A 315 -19.20 7.89 -0.15
CA LEU A 315 -19.89 8.87 0.69
C LEU A 315 -18.89 9.57 1.60
N ALA A 316 -18.79 10.88 1.47
CA ALA A 316 -17.90 11.74 2.25
C ALA A 316 -18.65 12.56 3.30
N ALA A 317 -17.96 13.00 4.34
CA ALA A 317 -18.54 13.87 5.36
C ALA A 317 -18.83 15.29 4.84
N ASP A 318 -17.98 15.81 3.96
CA ASP A 318 -18.05 17.14 3.37
C ASP A 318 -17.38 17.18 1.99
N GLU A 319 -17.45 18.32 1.31
CA GLU A 319 -16.92 18.49 -0.05
C GLU A 319 -15.40 18.34 -0.12
N ALA A 320 -14.67 18.87 0.87
CA ALA A 320 -13.21 18.78 0.88
C ALA A 320 -12.76 17.31 1.04
N THR A 321 -13.41 16.60 1.96
CA THR A 321 -13.22 15.16 2.18
C THR A 321 -13.56 14.36 0.93
N ARG A 322 -14.63 14.73 0.20
CA ARG A 322 -14.98 14.07 -1.07
C ARG A 322 -13.85 14.18 -2.09
N GLU A 323 -13.29 15.37 -2.28
CA GLU A 323 -12.21 15.55 -3.26
C GLU A 323 -10.93 14.81 -2.84
N ASP A 324 -10.56 14.89 -1.56
CA ASP A 324 -9.41 14.12 -1.01
C ASP A 324 -9.60 12.61 -1.24
N LEU A 325 -10.79 12.07 -0.97
CA LEU A 325 -11.09 10.66 -1.17
C LEU A 325 -11.03 10.20 -2.63
N ILE A 326 -11.48 11.04 -3.58
CA ILE A 326 -11.34 10.74 -5.01
C ILE A 326 -9.85 10.67 -5.37
N GLN A 327 -9.04 11.62 -4.88
CA GLN A 327 -7.60 11.63 -5.11
C GLN A 327 -6.92 10.42 -4.48
N LYS A 328 -7.32 10.01 -3.27
CA LYS A 328 -6.83 8.80 -2.60
C LYS A 328 -7.19 7.53 -3.37
N ALA A 329 -8.43 7.39 -3.84
CA ALA A 329 -8.82 6.28 -4.70
C ALA A 329 -7.99 6.24 -5.99
N ALA A 330 -7.66 7.42 -6.55
CA ALA A 330 -6.83 7.49 -7.75
C ALA A 330 -5.41 6.96 -7.54
N LYS A 331 -4.84 7.08 -6.33
CA LYS A 331 -3.48 6.58 -6.03
C LYS A 331 -3.32 5.09 -6.29
N ILE A 332 -4.41 4.33 -6.18
CA ILE A 332 -4.47 2.88 -6.44
C ILE A 332 -5.27 2.55 -7.72
N GLY A 333 -5.46 3.54 -8.61
CA GLY A 333 -6.13 3.36 -9.89
C GLY A 333 -7.63 3.08 -9.82
N TYR A 334 -8.30 3.40 -8.71
CA TYR A 334 -9.71 3.11 -8.49
C TYR A 334 -10.64 4.26 -8.87
N GLU A 335 -10.10 5.39 -9.35
CA GLU A 335 -10.91 6.54 -9.76
C GLU A 335 -11.90 6.22 -10.88
N THR A 336 -11.53 5.28 -11.77
CA THR A 336 -12.41 4.81 -12.86
C THR A 336 -13.52 3.87 -12.40
N LEU A 337 -13.39 3.30 -11.20
CA LEU A 337 -14.39 2.39 -10.61
C LEU A 337 -15.49 3.15 -9.84
N LEU A 338 -15.30 4.45 -9.60
CA LEU A 338 -16.28 5.29 -8.92
C LEU A 338 -17.51 5.55 -9.81
N ALA A 339 -18.64 4.93 -9.44
CA ALA A 339 -19.94 5.24 -10.03
C ALA A 339 -20.39 6.68 -9.71
N GLY A 340 -19.88 7.24 -8.60
CA GLY A 340 -20.01 8.62 -8.19
C GLY A 340 -19.59 8.83 -6.74
N ALA A 341 -19.33 10.08 -6.37
CA ALA A 341 -18.99 10.48 -5.00
C ALA A 341 -19.97 11.55 -4.50
N LEU A 342 -20.41 11.42 -3.24
CA LEU A 342 -21.46 12.22 -2.64
C LEU A 342 -21.03 12.78 -1.29
N VAL A 343 -21.66 13.87 -0.87
CA VAL A 343 -21.55 14.38 0.51
C VAL A 343 -22.78 13.93 1.30
N GLY A 344 -22.53 13.39 2.49
CA GLY A 344 -23.55 12.82 3.36
C GLY A 344 -24.08 11.48 2.88
N THR A 345 -25.21 11.07 3.45
CA THR A 345 -25.93 9.85 3.07
C THR A 345 -27.28 10.23 2.44
N PRO A 346 -27.76 9.49 1.43
CA PRO A 346 -29.17 9.45 1.10
C PRO A 346 -30.02 9.08 2.33
N ALA A 347 -31.30 9.47 2.32
CA ALA A 347 -32.24 9.12 3.38
C ALA A 347 -32.35 7.59 3.53
N THR A 348 -32.28 7.12 4.78
CA THR A 348 -32.17 5.71 5.12
C THR A 348 -32.61 5.48 6.56
N ASP A 349 -33.18 4.30 6.83
CA ASP A 349 -33.57 3.85 8.17
C ASP A 349 -32.57 2.85 8.76
N ALA A 350 -31.54 2.45 8.01
CA ALA A 350 -30.55 1.48 8.48
C ALA A 350 -29.60 2.10 9.51
N THR A 351 -29.46 1.41 10.63
CA THR A 351 -28.66 1.80 11.79
C THR A 351 -27.91 0.59 12.33
N LEU A 352 -26.85 0.81 13.10
CA LEU A 352 -26.14 -0.25 13.82
C LEU A 352 -26.22 0.01 15.32
N PRO A 353 -26.45 -1.04 16.13
CA PRO A 353 -26.51 -0.91 17.58
C PRO A 353 -25.14 -0.53 18.17
N VAL A 354 -25.20 0.11 19.34
CA VAL A 354 -24.02 0.44 20.15
C VAL A 354 -23.84 -0.65 21.21
N LEU A 355 -22.63 -1.18 21.33
CA LEU A 355 -22.29 -2.20 22.32
C LEU A 355 -22.33 -1.61 23.74
N ASP A 356 -23.03 -2.29 24.66
CA ASP A 356 -22.80 -2.12 26.09
C ASP A 356 -21.52 -2.88 26.48
N VAL A 357 -20.43 -2.12 26.61
CA VAL A 357 -19.09 -2.66 26.88
C VAL A 357 -19.03 -3.36 28.25
N GLU A 358 -19.77 -2.88 29.24
CA GLU A 358 -19.76 -3.47 30.59
C GLU A 358 -20.53 -4.78 30.63
N GLN A 359 -21.69 -4.84 29.96
CA GLN A 359 -22.41 -6.10 29.79
C GLN A 359 -21.56 -7.13 29.03
N PHE A 360 -20.89 -6.71 27.95
CA PHE A 360 -19.98 -7.57 27.20
C PHE A 360 -18.83 -8.09 28.07
N ARG A 361 -18.22 -7.23 28.88
CA ARG A 361 -17.12 -7.59 29.79
C ARG A 361 -17.55 -8.62 30.84
N GLN A 362 -18.74 -8.46 31.40
CA GLN A 362 -19.28 -9.37 32.43
C GLN A 362 -19.74 -10.71 31.86
N HIS A 363 -20.20 -10.73 30.60
CA HIS A 363 -20.83 -11.89 29.99
C HIS A 363 -20.34 -12.20 28.56
N PRO A 364 -19.02 -12.32 28.31
CA PRO A 364 -18.48 -12.50 26.96
C PRO A 364 -18.97 -13.78 26.28
N ALA A 365 -19.29 -14.82 27.05
CA ALA A 365 -19.83 -16.08 26.54
C ALA A 365 -21.25 -15.97 25.92
N GLN A 366 -21.95 -14.85 26.13
CA GLN A 366 -23.24 -14.58 25.48
C GLN A 366 -23.09 -14.14 24.01
N TYR A 367 -21.86 -13.89 23.55
CA TYR A 367 -21.57 -13.36 22.23
C TYR A 367 -20.77 -14.35 21.38
N THR A 368 -20.89 -14.22 20.07
CA THR A 368 -19.93 -14.77 19.10
C THR A 368 -18.88 -13.69 18.87
N ILE A 369 -17.65 -13.87 19.37
CA ILE A 369 -16.57 -12.87 19.24
C ILE A 369 -15.78 -13.17 17.97
N VAL A 370 -15.68 -12.19 17.05
CA VAL A 370 -14.96 -12.30 15.79
C VAL A 370 -13.75 -11.36 15.81
N ASP A 371 -12.56 -11.95 15.73
CA ASP A 371 -11.29 -11.25 15.65
C ASP A 371 -10.89 -11.08 14.17
N ILE A 372 -10.94 -9.83 13.70
CA ILE A 372 -10.64 -9.49 12.29
C ILE A 372 -9.21 -8.95 12.10
N ARG A 373 -8.35 -9.12 13.10
CA ARG A 373 -6.91 -8.78 13.00
C ARG A 373 -6.18 -9.75 12.08
N ASN A 374 -4.92 -9.45 11.80
CA ASN A 374 -4.07 -10.37 11.05
C ASN A 374 -3.85 -11.66 11.85
N PRO A 375 -3.63 -12.81 11.18
CA PRO A 375 -3.46 -14.10 11.86
C PRO A 375 -2.35 -14.11 12.92
N VAL A 376 -1.26 -13.39 12.67
CA VAL A 376 -0.13 -13.22 13.61
C VAL A 376 -0.58 -12.52 14.89
N GLU A 377 -1.31 -11.40 14.78
CA GLU A 377 -1.85 -10.67 15.94
C GLU A 377 -2.79 -11.56 16.78
N HIS A 378 -3.61 -12.39 16.12
CA HIS A 378 -4.53 -13.29 16.80
C HIS A 378 -3.81 -14.46 17.50
N ARG A 379 -2.82 -15.05 16.83
CA ARG A 379 -2.04 -16.19 17.32
C ARG A 379 -1.13 -15.81 18.48
N ASP A 380 -0.41 -14.70 18.35
CA ASP A 380 0.66 -14.32 19.28
C ASP A 380 0.14 -13.44 20.42
N GLU A 381 -0.92 -12.66 20.17
CA GLU A 381 -1.54 -11.74 21.14
C GLU A 381 -3.09 -11.87 21.17
N PRO A 382 -3.64 -13.02 21.57
CA PRO A 382 -5.09 -13.21 21.63
C PRO A 382 -5.72 -12.32 22.70
N ILE A 383 -6.71 -11.51 22.32
CA ILE A 383 -7.42 -10.62 23.25
C ILE A 383 -8.55 -11.36 23.97
N PHE A 384 -9.27 -12.23 23.26
CA PHE A 384 -10.39 -13.02 23.80
C PHE A 384 -10.20 -14.51 23.54
N ALA A 385 -10.29 -15.31 24.60
CA ALA A 385 -10.22 -16.76 24.48
C ALA A 385 -11.40 -17.31 23.65
N GLY A 386 -11.09 -18.15 22.65
CA GLY A 386 -12.09 -18.78 21.79
C GLY A 386 -12.77 -17.84 20.78
N SER A 387 -12.19 -16.66 20.52
CA SER A 387 -12.64 -15.80 19.42
C SER A 387 -12.41 -16.47 18.06
N LEU A 388 -13.32 -16.23 17.13
CA LEU A 388 -13.26 -16.72 15.76
C LEU A 388 -12.37 -15.78 14.94
N SER A 389 -11.24 -16.29 14.43
CA SER A 389 -10.33 -15.50 13.60
C SER A 389 -10.74 -15.52 12.13
N ILE A 390 -11.18 -14.37 11.63
CA ILE A 390 -11.46 -14.12 10.21
C ILE A 390 -10.87 -12.75 9.84
N PRO A 391 -9.64 -12.68 9.31
CA PRO A 391 -9.00 -11.42 8.99
C PRO A 391 -9.87 -10.53 8.08
N LEU A 392 -9.86 -9.21 8.34
CA LEU A 392 -10.68 -8.25 7.59
C LEU A 392 -10.62 -8.39 6.05
N PRO A 393 -9.45 -8.61 5.41
CA PRO A 393 -9.37 -8.77 3.95
C PRO A 393 -10.15 -9.97 3.39
N GLU A 394 -10.40 -10.99 4.21
CA GLU A 394 -11.11 -12.23 3.84
C GLU A 394 -12.57 -12.25 4.33
N LEU A 395 -12.96 -11.24 5.12
CA LEU A 395 -14.20 -11.25 5.87
C LEU A 395 -15.44 -11.26 4.98
N ARG A 396 -15.39 -10.56 3.83
CA ARG A 396 -16.51 -10.54 2.88
C ARG A 396 -16.80 -11.94 2.33
N GLU A 397 -15.76 -12.72 2.08
CA GLU A 397 -15.83 -14.06 1.49
C GLU A 397 -16.14 -15.14 2.54
N ARG A 398 -15.73 -14.92 3.79
CA ARG A 398 -15.81 -15.90 4.88
C ARG A 398 -16.90 -15.60 5.91
N VAL A 399 -17.74 -14.59 5.67
CA VAL A 399 -18.80 -14.18 6.61
C VAL A 399 -19.76 -15.31 6.99
N GLY A 400 -19.98 -16.27 6.08
CA GLY A 400 -20.82 -17.44 6.32
C GLY A 400 -20.27 -18.43 7.36
N GLU A 401 -19.01 -18.28 7.78
CA GLU A 401 -18.41 -19.06 8.86
C GLU A 401 -18.85 -18.58 10.25
N ILE A 402 -19.42 -17.37 10.37
CA ILE A 402 -19.80 -16.77 11.65
C ILE A 402 -21.11 -17.39 12.18
N PRO A 403 -21.10 -18.02 13.37
CA PRO A 403 -22.32 -18.54 13.98
C PRO A 403 -23.31 -17.43 14.37
N THR A 404 -24.57 -17.56 13.96
CA THR A 404 -25.63 -16.56 14.14
C THR A 404 -26.56 -16.82 15.34
N GLY A 405 -26.28 -17.85 16.15
CA GLY A 405 -27.10 -18.21 17.32
C GLY A 405 -26.98 -17.25 18.52
N LYS A 406 -26.06 -16.29 18.47
CA LYS A 406 -25.77 -15.27 19.47
C LYS A 406 -25.50 -13.94 18.78
N PRO A 407 -25.65 -12.79 19.47
CA PRO A 407 -25.14 -11.52 18.96
C PRO A 407 -23.64 -11.63 18.64
N VAL A 408 -23.23 -11.04 17.53
CA VAL A 408 -21.85 -11.05 17.04
C VAL A 408 -21.15 -9.78 17.50
N VAL A 409 -19.98 -9.91 18.12
CA VAL A 409 -19.10 -8.78 18.47
C VAL A 409 -17.86 -8.86 17.61
N VAL A 410 -17.68 -7.85 16.74
CA VAL A 410 -16.49 -7.72 15.89
C VAL A 410 -15.47 -6.83 16.59
N HIS A 411 -14.20 -7.23 16.61
CA HIS A 411 -13.12 -6.40 17.13
C HIS A 411 -11.85 -6.49 16.30
N CYS A 412 -11.04 -5.44 16.40
CA CYS A 412 -9.67 -5.43 15.89
C CYS A 412 -8.70 -5.01 17.00
N ALA A 413 -7.55 -4.42 16.68
CA ALA A 413 -6.61 -3.91 17.68
C ALA A 413 -6.99 -2.53 18.27
N GLY A 414 -7.83 -1.74 17.59
CA GLY A 414 -8.05 -0.34 17.99
C GLY A 414 -9.23 0.39 17.34
N GLY A 415 -10.27 -0.33 16.90
CA GLY A 415 -11.53 0.25 16.40
C GLY A 415 -11.62 0.52 14.90
N TYR A 416 -10.57 1.03 14.24
CA TYR A 416 -10.67 1.42 12.83
C TYR A 416 -11.11 0.27 11.90
N ARG A 417 -10.46 -0.90 12.00
CA ARG A 417 -10.80 -2.08 11.18
C ARG A 417 -12.18 -2.64 11.54
N SER A 418 -12.59 -2.55 12.81
CA SER A 418 -13.84 -3.17 13.26
C SER A 418 -15.08 -2.38 12.85
N ALA A 419 -14.96 -1.08 12.55
CA ALA A 419 -16.01 -0.33 11.88
C ALA A 419 -16.32 -0.90 10.48
N ALA A 420 -15.29 -1.16 9.68
CA ALA A 420 -15.44 -1.83 8.38
C ALA A 420 -15.97 -3.26 8.57
N GLY A 421 -15.38 -4.02 9.49
CA GLY A 421 -15.78 -5.41 9.71
C GLY A 421 -17.22 -5.58 10.18
N SER A 422 -17.67 -4.77 11.15
CA SER A 422 -19.05 -4.82 11.65
C SER A 422 -20.05 -4.43 10.57
N SER A 423 -19.75 -3.43 9.73
CA SER A 423 -20.61 -3.06 8.59
C SER A 423 -20.74 -4.17 7.55
N ILE A 424 -19.64 -4.90 7.27
CA ILE A 424 -19.65 -6.07 6.36
C ILE A 424 -20.51 -7.20 6.93
N VAL A 425 -20.29 -7.54 8.21
CA VAL A 425 -21.00 -8.66 8.86
C VAL A 425 -22.49 -8.35 8.99
N ALA A 426 -22.85 -7.13 9.39
CA ALA A 426 -24.25 -6.71 9.52
C ALA A 426 -24.99 -6.74 8.18
N ALA A 427 -24.34 -6.33 7.10
CA ALA A 427 -24.91 -6.38 5.75
C ALA A 427 -25.16 -7.82 5.27
N ALA A 428 -24.26 -8.75 5.59
CA ALA A 428 -24.30 -10.11 5.07
C ALA A 428 -25.12 -11.09 5.94
N LEU A 429 -25.36 -10.78 7.21
CA LEU A 429 -26.09 -11.63 8.16
C LEU A 429 -27.38 -10.94 8.64
N PRO A 430 -28.37 -10.73 7.77
CA PRO A 430 -29.62 -10.06 8.15
C PRO A 430 -30.32 -10.83 9.27
N GLY A 431 -30.78 -10.10 10.29
CA GLY A 431 -31.44 -10.65 11.47
C GLY A 431 -30.51 -11.11 12.58
N THR A 432 -29.19 -11.08 12.38
CA THR A 432 -28.20 -11.24 13.46
C THR A 432 -27.86 -9.88 14.03
N GLU A 433 -27.89 -9.74 15.36
CA GLU A 433 -27.41 -8.53 16.01
C GLU A 433 -25.88 -8.47 15.90
N VAL A 434 -25.36 -7.44 15.25
CA VAL A 434 -23.91 -7.24 15.03
C VAL A 434 -23.48 -5.96 15.74
N LEU A 435 -22.48 -6.12 16.59
CA LEU A 435 -21.96 -5.10 17.49
C LEU A 435 -20.48 -4.89 17.18
N ASP A 436 -20.03 -3.64 17.24
CA ASP A 436 -18.62 -3.28 17.11
C ASP A 436 -18.05 -2.95 18.49
N LEU A 437 -16.95 -3.61 18.86
CA LEU A 437 -16.22 -3.30 20.09
C LEU A 437 -15.47 -1.97 20.00
N GLY A 438 -15.16 -1.50 18.78
CA GLY A 438 -14.53 -0.21 18.53
C GLY A 438 -13.22 -0.04 19.28
N GLU A 439 -12.96 1.19 19.74
CA GLU A 439 -11.77 1.51 20.55
C GLU A 439 -11.79 0.89 21.94
N ALA A 440 -12.95 0.43 22.43
CA ALA A 440 -13.07 -0.15 23.76
C ALA A 440 -12.20 -1.40 23.92
N VAL A 441 -11.80 -2.06 22.82
CA VAL A 441 -10.86 -3.19 22.83
C VAL A 441 -9.54 -2.88 23.55
N LYS A 442 -9.09 -1.63 23.54
CA LYS A 442 -7.88 -1.18 24.26
C LYS A 442 -7.98 -1.41 25.77
N SER A 443 -9.19 -1.44 26.33
CA SER A 443 -9.45 -1.74 27.75
C SER A 443 -9.50 -3.24 28.08
N PHE A 444 -9.34 -4.11 27.09
CA PHE A 444 -9.27 -5.58 27.25
C PHE A 444 -7.84 -6.10 27.00
N GLN A 445 -6.99 -5.29 26.37
CA GLN A 445 -5.56 -5.57 26.23
C GLN A 445 -4.90 -5.43 27.61
N LEU A 446 -4.13 -6.43 28.01
CA LEU A 446 -3.34 -6.36 29.24
C LEU A 446 -2.37 -5.16 29.11
N ALA A 447 -2.24 -4.35 30.16
CA ALA A 447 -1.24 -3.30 30.19
C ALA A 447 0.14 -3.92 29.87
N PRO A 448 0.99 -3.27 29.05
CA PRO A 448 2.34 -3.76 28.81
C PRO A 448 3.01 -4.00 30.16
N ALA A 449 3.60 -5.18 30.36
CA ALA A 449 4.48 -5.39 31.49
C ALA A 449 5.55 -4.30 31.41
N ALA A 450 5.62 -3.44 32.43
CA ALA A 450 6.69 -2.45 32.53
C ALA A 450 8.01 -3.23 32.59
N HIS A 451 8.75 -3.22 31.48
CA HIS A 451 10.10 -3.76 31.38
C HIS A 451 11.11 -2.63 31.42
#